data_AF-A0A480AEB1-F1
#
_entry.id   AF-A0A480AEB1-F1
#
_cell.length_a   1.000
_cell.length_b   1.000
_cell.length_c   1.000
_cell.angle_alpha   90.00
_cell.angle_beta   90.00
_cell.angle_gamma   90.00
#
_symmetry.space_group_name_H-M   'P 1'
#
loop_
_entity.id
_entity.type
_entity.pdbx_description
1 polymer ?
#
loop_
_entity_poly.entity_id
_entity_poly.type
_entity_poly.pdbx_seq_one_letter_code
_entity_poly.pdbx_strand_id
1 'polypeptide(L)'
;MATKVQSFMSSQTIPVEFLVTYLEDVAILQVPARLTVLEAISFKQTCQNLIQADSPPRQIFIDFQNTTFMDSSGLGSLVSNFKNSQEKGIIMTLRHITPQVMAVLNLTGLDQVFPIESLDNLEAIANDNLINTGNYQNNSRKVDSLPQTHPSVASWMKRAIDILGSLVGLVITSIFFIPIAIAIKIDDPGPIFFKQTRCGWMGKRFAIWKFRSMCVDAEAKKSQIKNQVEGAFFKNDHDPRITKVGKLLRRTSLDELPQFWNVLKGEMSLVGTRPPTPDEVERYEVPEWQRLDVKPGMTGEWQVKGRSQVRSFEDVIRLDLQYQKNWSLVYDLKLILKTITILFHKNSGAV
;
A
#
# COMPACT_ATOMS: atom_id res chain seq x y z
N MET A 1 5.68 -21.67 -0.19
CA MET A 1 4.28 -21.63 -0.66
C MET A 1 4.07 -20.35 -1.48
N ALA A 2 4.66 -20.26 -2.68
CA ALA A 2 4.63 -19.06 -3.53
C ALA A 2 3.84 -19.29 -4.84
N THR A 3 3.04 -20.36 -4.92
CA THR A 3 2.92 -21.10 -6.19
C THR A 3 1.61 -20.92 -6.97
N LYS A 4 0.77 -19.90 -6.69
CA LYS A 4 -0.42 -19.61 -7.52
C LYS A 4 -0.61 -18.15 -7.93
N VAL A 5 -0.28 -17.18 -7.07
CA VAL A 5 -0.28 -15.76 -7.47
C VAL A 5 0.84 -15.49 -8.48
N GLN A 6 2.02 -16.07 -8.23
CA GLN A 6 3.14 -16.02 -9.17
C GLN A 6 2.74 -16.61 -10.53
N SER A 7 2.02 -17.75 -10.55
CA SER A 7 1.51 -18.39 -11.77
C SER A 7 0.51 -17.54 -12.56
N PHE A 8 -0.31 -16.72 -11.91
CA PHE A 8 -1.26 -15.83 -12.60
C PHE A 8 -0.55 -14.64 -13.26
N MET A 9 0.64 -14.26 -12.76
CA MET A 9 1.44 -13.15 -13.27
C MET A 9 2.64 -13.58 -14.12
N SER A 10 3.05 -14.84 -14.06
CA SER A 10 4.27 -15.38 -14.70
C SER A 10 4.04 -16.00 -16.06
N SER A 11 2.81 -16.08 -16.57
CA SER A 11 2.59 -16.53 -17.93
C SER A 11 2.95 -15.41 -18.91
N GLN A 12 4.21 -15.42 -19.37
CA GLN A 12 4.79 -14.60 -20.46
C GLN A 12 5.38 -13.23 -20.07
N THR A 13 6.47 -13.19 -19.31
CA THR A 13 7.27 -11.95 -19.20
C THR A 13 8.76 -12.24 -19.33
N ILE A 14 9.40 -11.60 -20.30
CA ILE A 14 10.86 -11.60 -20.47
C ILE A 14 11.47 -10.91 -19.24
N PRO A 15 12.46 -11.52 -18.55
CA PRO A 15 13.11 -10.89 -17.40
C PRO A 15 13.70 -9.54 -17.82
N VAL A 16 13.47 -8.51 -17.00
CA VAL A 16 14.11 -7.20 -17.24
C VAL A 16 15.51 -7.27 -16.67
N GLU A 17 16.52 -7.18 -17.53
CA GLU A 17 17.91 -7.12 -17.09
C GLU A 17 18.25 -5.70 -16.60
N PHE A 18 18.83 -5.63 -15.41
CA PHE A 18 19.32 -4.39 -14.82
C PHE A 18 20.81 -4.24 -15.11
N LEU A 19 21.23 -3.07 -15.58
CA LEU A 19 22.65 -2.79 -15.76
C LEU A 19 23.30 -2.60 -14.39
N VAL A 20 24.27 -3.44 -14.08
CA VAL A 20 25.09 -3.34 -12.87
C VAL A 20 26.54 -3.09 -13.27
N THR A 21 27.13 -2.01 -12.76
CA THR A 21 28.56 -1.69 -12.93
C THR A 21 29.27 -1.90 -11.60
N TYR A 22 30.45 -2.54 -11.63
CA TYR A 22 31.27 -2.75 -10.44
C TYR A 22 32.47 -1.79 -10.47
N LEU A 23 32.74 -1.16 -9.33
CA LEU A 23 33.91 -0.34 -9.08
C LEU A 23 34.48 -0.78 -7.74
N GLU A 24 35.53 -1.59 -7.77
CA GLU A 24 36.11 -2.21 -6.57
C GLU A 24 35.03 -2.94 -5.74
N ASP A 25 34.82 -2.56 -4.48
CA ASP A 25 33.83 -3.14 -3.56
C ASP A 25 32.43 -2.50 -3.68
N VAL A 26 32.19 -1.72 -4.73
CA VAL A 26 30.94 -0.98 -4.95
C VAL A 26 30.20 -1.51 -6.18
N ALA A 27 28.91 -1.78 -6.02
CA ALA A 27 28.02 -2.08 -7.14
C ALA A 27 27.08 -0.89 -7.40
N ILE A 28 26.96 -0.49 -8.66
CA ILE A 28 26.03 0.55 -9.11
C ILE A 28 24.97 -0.12 -9.98
N LEU A 29 23.72 -0.11 -9.50
CA LEU A 29 22.58 -0.66 -10.22
C LEU A 29 21.75 0.47 -10.82
N GLN A 30 21.65 0.50 -12.16
CA GLN A 30 20.84 1.48 -12.87
C GLN A 30 19.38 1.04 -12.96
N VAL A 31 18.48 1.87 -12.43
CA VAL A 31 17.04 1.63 -12.50
C VAL A 31 16.50 2.17 -13.83
N PRO A 32 15.68 1.39 -14.57
CA PRO A 32 15.11 1.82 -15.84
C PRO A 32 14.10 2.96 -15.65
N ALA A 33 13.56 3.44 -16.78
CA ALA A 33 12.62 4.58 -16.80
C ALA A 33 11.35 4.34 -15.97
N ARG A 34 10.94 3.09 -15.81
CA ARG A 34 9.80 2.69 -14.99
C ARG A 34 10.20 1.55 -14.07
N LEU A 35 9.77 1.61 -12.82
CA LEU A 35 9.90 0.52 -11.87
C LEU A 35 8.50 0.06 -11.45
N THR A 36 7.90 -0.81 -12.26
CA THR A 36 6.56 -1.38 -12.02
C THR A 36 6.65 -2.83 -11.61
N VAL A 37 5.53 -3.50 -11.35
CA VAL A 37 5.48 -4.92 -10.93
C VAL A 37 6.51 -5.83 -11.64
N LEU A 38 6.63 -5.76 -12.96
CA LEU A 38 7.56 -6.62 -13.72
C LEU A 38 9.02 -6.27 -13.43
N GLU A 39 9.39 -5.00 -13.56
CA GLU A 39 10.75 -4.55 -13.26
C GLU A 39 11.08 -4.76 -11.78
N ALA A 40 10.11 -4.61 -10.87
CA ALA A 40 10.28 -4.75 -9.43
C ALA A 40 10.61 -6.19 -9.01
N ILE A 41 10.03 -7.20 -9.69
CA ILE A 41 10.39 -8.61 -9.46
C ILE A 41 11.85 -8.85 -9.86
N SER A 42 12.24 -8.41 -11.06
CA SER A 42 13.62 -8.52 -11.54
C SER A 42 14.59 -7.71 -10.67
N PHE A 43 14.21 -6.52 -10.22
CA PHE A 43 15.00 -5.68 -9.34
C PHE A 43 15.26 -6.35 -7.99
N LYS A 44 14.24 -6.99 -7.39
CA LYS A 44 14.39 -7.80 -6.17
C LYS A 44 15.40 -8.92 -6.38
N GLN A 45 15.28 -9.66 -7.48
CA GLN A 45 16.19 -10.77 -7.80
C GLN A 45 17.63 -10.29 -8.04
N THR A 46 17.82 -9.22 -8.81
CA THR A 46 19.16 -8.64 -9.05
C THR A 46 19.82 -8.22 -7.75
N CYS A 47 19.12 -7.51 -6.87
CA CYS A 47 19.68 -7.12 -5.58
C CYS A 47 19.97 -8.33 -4.68
N GLN A 48 19.10 -9.34 -4.67
CA GLN A 48 19.36 -10.58 -3.93
C GLN A 48 20.63 -11.28 -4.41
N ASN A 49 20.84 -11.36 -5.73
CA ASN A 49 22.05 -11.94 -6.31
C ASN A 49 23.31 -11.15 -5.91
N LEU A 50 23.25 -9.81 -5.89
CA LEU A 50 24.35 -8.96 -5.42
C LEU A 50 24.66 -9.20 -3.94
N ILE A 51 23.63 -9.27 -3.11
CA ILE A 51 23.74 -9.44 -1.66
C ILE A 51 24.24 -10.85 -1.28
N GLN A 52 23.93 -11.86 -2.10
CA GLN A 52 24.27 -13.28 -1.84
C GLN A 52 25.47 -13.77 -2.66
N ALA A 53 26.14 -12.91 -3.42
CA ALA A 53 27.33 -13.29 -4.17
C ALA A 53 28.44 -13.80 -3.23
N ASP A 54 29.32 -14.67 -3.74
CA ASP A 54 30.47 -15.20 -2.97
C ASP A 54 31.40 -14.08 -2.47
N SER A 55 31.45 -12.96 -3.20
CA SER A 55 32.12 -11.73 -2.81
C SER A 55 31.14 -10.57 -2.97
N PRO A 56 30.29 -10.32 -1.96
CA PRO A 56 29.26 -9.28 -2.05
C PRO A 56 29.90 -7.90 -1.97
N PRO A 57 29.36 -6.89 -2.68
CA PRO A 57 29.86 -5.53 -2.58
C PRO A 57 29.61 -5.00 -1.16
N ARG A 58 30.54 -4.16 -0.68
CA ARG A 58 30.37 -3.43 0.58
C ARG A 58 29.25 -2.40 0.50
N GLN A 59 29.06 -1.81 -0.68
CA GLN A 59 28.04 -0.80 -0.94
C GLN A 59 27.34 -1.02 -2.28
N ILE A 60 26.02 -0.81 -2.28
CA ILE A 60 25.17 -0.85 -3.47
C ILE A 60 24.54 0.54 -3.65
N PHE A 61 24.84 1.18 -4.77
CA PHE A 61 24.14 2.37 -5.22
C PHE A 61 22.96 2.00 -6.10
N ILE A 62 21.78 2.51 -5.76
CA ILE A 62 20.58 2.43 -6.59
C ILE A 62 20.43 3.76 -7.33
N ASP A 63 20.68 3.73 -8.64
CA ASP A 63 20.73 4.91 -9.49
C ASP A 63 19.39 5.13 -10.21
N PHE A 64 18.71 6.21 -9.85
CA PHE A 64 17.40 6.57 -10.40
C PHE A 64 17.48 7.62 -11.52
N GLN A 65 18.65 7.93 -12.07
CA GLN A 65 18.85 9.03 -13.04
C GLN A 65 17.82 9.08 -14.17
N ASN A 66 17.39 7.90 -14.66
CA ASN A 66 16.45 7.78 -15.77
C ASN A 66 15.01 7.45 -15.32
N THR A 67 14.77 7.19 -14.05
CA THR A 67 13.49 6.68 -13.56
C THR A 67 12.46 7.78 -13.44
N THR A 68 11.43 7.74 -14.27
CA THR A 68 10.31 8.68 -14.28
C THR A 68 9.05 8.10 -13.65
N PHE A 69 9.01 6.78 -13.40
CA PHE A 69 7.92 6.11 -12.68
C PHE A 69 8.37 5.12 -11.62
N MET A 70 7.60 5.09 -10.53
CA MET A 70 7.60 3.99 -9.59
C MET A 70 6.17 3.75 -9.08
N ASP A 71 5.70 2.50 -9.18
CA ASP A 71 4.43 2.09 -8.57
C ASP A 71 4.67 1.53 -7.15
N SER A 72 3.60 1.05 -6.51
CA SER A 72 3.72 0.48 -5.16
C SER A 72 4.58 -0.79 -5.12
N SER A 73 4.63 -1.59 -6.19
CA SER A 73 5.50 -2.76 -6.28
C SER A 73 6.97 -2.38 -6.43
N GLY A 74 7.26 -1.33 -7.22
CA GLY A 74 8.60 -0.75 -7.29
C GLY A 74 9.08 -0.29 -5.91
N LEU A 75 8.24 0.45 -5.19
CA LEU A 75 8.54 0.88 -3.83
C LEU A 75 8.73 -0.31 -2.86
N GLY A 76 7.87 -1.32 -2.96
CA GLY A 76 7.95 -2.53 -2.15
C GLY A 76 9.23 -3.31 -2.36
N SER A 77 9.67 -3.44 -3.61
CA SER A 77 10.95 -4.08 -3.94
C SER A 77 12.14 -3.30 -3.39
N LEU A 78 12.11 -1.96 -3.42
CA LEU A 78 13.14 -1.12 -2.83
C LEU A 78 13.23 -1.29 -1.31
N VAL A 79 12.09 -1.26 -0.61
CA VAL A 79 12.03 -1.49 0.85
C VAL A 79 12.52 -2.89 1.21
N SER A 80 12.14 -3.92 0.46
CA SER A 80 12.57 -5.29 0.70
C SER A 80 14.08 -5.46 0.51
N ASN A 81 14.64 -4.92 -0.57
CA ASN A 81 16.07 -4.99 -0.86
C ASN A 81 16.90 -4.22 0.18
N PHE A 82 16.42 -3.08 0.64
CA PHE A 82 17.07 -2.30 1.67
C PHE A 82 17.16 -3.05 2.99
N LYS A 83 16.06 -3.64 3.46
CA LYS A 83 16.08 -4.49 4.67
C LYS A 83 17.07 -5.64 4.54
N ASN A 84 17.03 -6.36 3.41
CA ASN A 84 17.94 -7.47 3.15
C ASN A 84 19.42 -7.02 3.14
N SER A 85 19.72 -5.84 2.60
CA SER A 85 21.09 -5.29 2.60
C SER A 85 21.56 -4.95 4.01
N GLN A 86 20.70 -4.36 4.85
CA GLN A 86 21.01 -4.05 6.24
C GLN A 86 21.28 -5.31 7.07
N GLU A 87 20.47 -6.35 6.90
CA GLU A 87 20.67 -7.64 7.58
C GLU A 87 22.02 -8.30 7.24
N LYS A 88 22.56 -8.00 6.05
CA LYS A 88 23.87 -8.48 5.59
C LYS A 88 25.02 -7.49 5.81
N GLY A 89 24.75 -6.34 6.42
CA GLY A 89 25.76 -5.31 6.65
C GLY A 89 26.25 -4.60 5.38
N ILE A 90 25.49 -4.69 4.28
CA ILE A 90 25.79 -4.02 3.02
C ILE A 90 25.11 -2.65 3.03
N ILE A 91 25.87 -1.60 2.71
CA ILE A 91 25.34 -0.23 2.67
C ILE A 91 24.56 -0.07 1.36
N MET A 92 23.27 0.26 1.44
CA MET A 92 22.48 0.62 0.26
C MET A 92 22.18 2.11 0.26
N THR A 93 22.53 2.80 -0.82
CA THR A 93 22.38 4.25 -0.97
C THR A 93 21.64 4.58 -2.27
N LEU A 94 20.70 5.52 -2.20
CA LEU A 94 19.98 6.00 -3.37
C LEU A 94 20.71 7.21 -3.96
N ARG A 95 20.84 7.28 -5.28
CA ARG A 95 21.48 8.41 -5.97
C ARG A 95 20.75 8.82 -7.24
N HIS A 96 21.04 10.05 -7.71
CA HIS A 96 20.40 10.66 -8.88
C HIS A 96 18.87 10.55 -8.87
N ILE A 97 18.26 10.80 -7.70
CA ILE A 97 16.82 10.65 -7.51
C ILE A 97 16.08 11.72 -8.32
N THR A 98 15.23 11.30 -9.24
CA THR A 98 14.37 12.22 -10.00
C THR A 98 13.27 12.81 -9.10
N PRO A 99 12.71 13.99 -9.43
CA PRO A 99 11.61 14.57 -8.68
C PRO A 99 10.38 13.64 -8.53
N GLN A 100 10.12 12.80 -9.53
CA GLN A 100 9.02 11.83 -9.52
C GLN A 100 9.24 10.74 -8.47
N VAL A 101 10.45 10.17 -8.41
CA VAL A 101 10.82 9.19 -7.39
C VAL A 101 10.82 9.85 -6.01
N MET A 102 11.38 11.06 -5.90
CA MET A 102 11.41 11.81 -4.65
C MET A 102 10.00 12.08 -4.10
N ALA A 103 9.04 12.39 -4.97
CA ALA A 103 7.65 12.59 -4.57
C ALA A 103 7.02 11.32 -3.95
N VAL A 104 7.34 10.13 -4.48
CA VAL A 104 6.88 8.85 -3.92
C VAL A 104 7.52 8.58 -2.55
N LEU A 105 8.83 8.84 -2.41
CA LEU A 105 9.54 8.69 -1.14
C LEU A 105 8.97 9.63 -0.06
N ASN A 106 8.79 10.92 -0.39
CA ASN A 106 8.20 11.91 0.51
C ASN A 106 6.75 11.58 0.90
N LEU A 107 5.95 11.09 -0.06
CA LEU A 107 4.56 10.69 0.20
C LEU A 107 4.46 9.62 1.28
N THR A 108 5.47 8.75 1.36
CA THR A 108 5.51 7.57 2.22
C THR A 108 6.40 7.75 3.45
N GLY A 109 7.13 8.86 3.55
CA GLY A 109 8.09 9.15 4.62
C GLY A 109 9.38 8.33 4.50
N LEU A 110 9.62 7.71 3.35
CA LEU A 110 10.79 6.86 3.12
C LEU A 110 12.05 7.66 2.77
N ASP A 111 11.89 8.94 2.42
CA ASP A 111 12.97 9.92 2.30
C ASP A 111 13.83 10.05 3.56
N GLN A 112 13.24 9.82 4.73
CA GLN A 112 13.94 9.85 6.04
C GLN A 112 14.54 8.49 6.42
N VAL A 113 14.24 7.43 5.68
CA VAL A 113 14.67 6.05 5.97
C VAL A 113 15.86 5.67 5.10
N PHE A 114 15.80 6.03 3.82
CA PHE A 114 16.86 5.71 2.88
C PHE A 114 18.05 6.67 3.00
N PRO A 115 19.29 6.16 3.04
CA PRO A 115 20.47 6.99 2.77
C PRO A 115 20.40 7.50 1.33
N ILE A 116 20.36 8.82 1.16
CA ILE A 116 20.34 9.49 -0.14
C ILE A 116 21.67 10.22 -0.30
N GLU A 117 22.36 9.98 -1.42
CA GLU A 117 23.56 10.72 -1.78
C GLU A 117 23.20 12.19 -2.04
N SER A 118 23.74 13.09 -1.21
CA SER A 118 23.60 14.53 -1.41
C SER A 118 24.50 15.00 -2.55
N LEU A 119 23.93 15.82 -3.46
CA LEU A 119 24.65 16.43 -4.58
C LEU A 119 25.90 17.23 -4.14
N ASP A 120 25.96 17.66 -2.88
CA ASP A 120 27.10 18.39 -2.31
C ASP A 120 28.42 17.57 -2.32
N ASN A 121 28.35 16.24 -2.36
CA ASN A 121 29.54 15.39 -2.46
C ASN A 121 30.09 15.30 -3.89
N LEU A 122 29.30 15.65 -4.91
CA LEU A 122 29.71 15.60 -6.31
C LEU A 122 30.49 16.85 -6.73
N GLU A 123 30.22 18.03 -6.16
CA GLU A 123 31.03 19.23 -6.42
C GLU A 123 32.45 19.11 -5.84
N ALA A 124 32.64 18.36 -4.76
CA ALA A 124 33.95 18.09 -4.19
C ALA A 124 34.79 17.12 -5.05
N ILE A 125 34.14 16.20 -5.79
CA ILE A 125 34.80 15.21 -6.65
C ILE A 125 34.96 15.72 -8.09
N ALA A 126 34.00 16.52 -8.58
CA ALA A 126 34.02 17.10 -9.93
C ALA A 126 35.08 18.21 -10.09
N ASN A 127 35.45 18.90 -9.01
CA ASN A 127 36.49 19.92 -9.04
C ASN A 127 37.92 19.36 -9.16
N ASP A 128 38.11 18.04 -9.03
CA ASP A 128 39.43 17.40 -9.14
C ASP A 128 39.66 16.68 -10.49
N ASN A 129 38.64 16.60 -11.36
CA ASN A 129 38.76 15.93 -12.66
C ASN A 129 38.07 16.72 -13.78
N LEU A 130 38.55 17.94 -14.04
CA LEU A 130 38.41 18.56 -15.35
C LEU A 130 39.49 18.00 -16.28
N ILE A 131 39.13 17.03 -17.12
CA ILE A 131 39.63 16.88 -18.50
C ILE A 131 38.66 15.97 -19.28
N ASN A 132 38.09 16.54 -20.35
CA ASN A 132 37.49 15.90 -21.52
C ASN A 132 36.36 14.87 -21.34
N THR A 133 35.16 15.27 -21.73
CA THR A 133 34.34 14.42 -22.63
C THR A 133 33.40 15.28 -23.46
N GLY A 134 33.47 15.09 -24.77
CA GLY A 134 32.80 15.89 -25.78
C GLY A 134 31.34 15.54 -26.02
N ASN A 135 30.67 16.44 -26.74
CA ASN A 135 29.55 16.24 -27.66
C ASN A 135 28.60 15.07 -27.37
N TYR A 136 27.72 15.24 -26.38
CA TYR A 136 26.47 14.50 -26.35
C TYR A 136 25.46 15.17 -27.31
N GLN A 137 25.31 14.56 -28.49
CA GLN A 137 24.27 14.92 -29.44
C GLN A 137 22.89 14.72 -28.82
N ASN A 138 22.09 15.79 -28.85
CA ASN A 138 20.66 15.82 -28.60
C ASN A 138 19.94 14.86 -29.55
N ASN A 139 19.67 13.64 -29.10
CA ASN A 139 18.63 12.82 -29.70
C ASN A 139 17.32 13.09 -28.95
N SER A 140 16.43 13.82 -29.63
CA SER A 140 15.03 14.02 -29.28
C SER A 140 14.36 12.70 -28.96
N ARG A 141 14.39 12.30 -27.69
CA ARG A 141 13.57 11.20 -27.17
C ARG A 141 12.14 11.71 -27.15
N LYS A 142 11.28 11.05 -27.94
CA LYS A 142 9.83 11.03 -27.73
C LYS A 142 9.59 10.99 -26.23
N VAL A 143 8.86 11.97 -25.69
CA VAL A 143 8.37 11.95 -24.33
C VAL A 143 7.41 10.77 -24.25
N ASP A 144 7.93 9.59 -23.92
CA ASP A 144 7.12 8.44 -23.55
C ASP A 144 6.24 8.91 -22.40
N SER A 145 4.93 8.77 -22.60
CA SER A 145 3.90 9.31 -21.72
C SER A 145 4.26 9.05 -20.27
N LEU A 146 4.24 10.11 -19.45
CA LEU A 146 4.43 10.01 -18.01
C LEU A 146 3.60 8.84 -17.48
N PRO A 147 4.15 8.08 -16.55
CA PRO A 147 3.41 6.98 -15.99
C PRO A 147 2.14 7.47 -15.29
N GLN A 148 1.04 6.84 -15.63
CA GLN A 148 -0.25 7.25 -15.13
C GLN A 148 -0.46 6.62 -13.76
N THR A 149 -0.52 7.46 -12.72
CA THR A 149 -1.18 7.07 -11.46
C THR A 149 -2.52 6.43 -11.83
N HIS A 150 -2.89 5.35 -11.13
CA HIS A 150 -4.12 4.63 -11.46
C HIS A 150 -5.29 5.62 -11.63
N PRO A 151 -6.11 5.53 -12.70
CA PRO A 151 -7.12 6.54 -13.03
C PRO A 151 -8.09 6.88 -11.89
N SER A 152 -8.36 5.92 -11.00
CA SER A 152 -9.16 6.14 -9.78
C SER A 152 -8.56 7.15 -8.80
N VAL A 153 -7.23 7.28 -8.75
CA VAL A 153 -6.55 8.24 -7.87
C VAL A 153 -6.53 9.63 -8.49
N ALA A 154 -6.35 9.71 -9.81
CA ALA A 154 -6.29 10.98 -10.56
C ALA A 154 -7.67 11.58 -10.89
N SER A 155 -8.75 10.79 -10.81
CA SER A 155 -10.08 11.23 -11.22
C SER A 155 -10.69 12.26 -10.26
N TRP A 156 -10.79 13.51 -10.73
CA TRP A 156 -11.49 14.59 -10.01
C TRP A 156 -12.98 14.28 -9.81
N MET A 157 -13.62 13.60 -10.76
CA MET A 157 -15.03 13.18 -10.65
C MET A 157 -15.22 12.18 -9.52
N LYS A 158 -14.36 11.16 -9.43
CA LYS A 158 -14.37 10.22 -8.30
C LYS A 158 -14.18 10.95 -6.99
N ARG A 159 -13.24 11.90 -6.94
CA ARG A 159 -13.02 12.71 -5.75
C ARG A 159 -14.25 13.54 -5.36
N ALA A 160 -14.97 14.11 -6.32
CA ALA A 160 -16.21 14.83 -6.04
C ALA A 160 -17.29 13.91 -5.45
N ILE A 161 -17.45 12.70 -6.00
CA ILE A 161 -18.36 11.68 -5.46
C ILE A 161 -17.95 11.29 -4.03
N ASP A 162 -16.65 11.09 -3.78
CA ASP A 162 -16.13 10.77 -2.45
C ASP A 162 -16.46 11.87 -1.43
N ILE A 163 -16.26 13.15 -1.80
CA ILE A 163 -16.59 14.28 -0.94
C ILE A 163 -18.09 14.30 -0.65
N LEU A 164 -18.95 14.27 -1.68
CA LEU A 164 -20.40 14.31 -1.51
C LEU A 164 -20.92 13.15 -0.65
N GLY A 165 -20.50 11.92 -0.95
CA GLY A 165 -20.90 10.76 -0.17
C GLY A 165 -20.34 10.77 1.26
N SER A 166 -19.13 11.31 1.46
CA SER A 166 -18.59 11.47 2.82
C SER A 166 -19.34 12.50 3.66
N LEU A 167 -19.82 13.60 3.05
CA LEU A 167 -20.65 14.58 3.75
C LEU A 167 -21.98 13.98 4.18
N VAL A 168 -22.65 13.24 3.29
CA VAL A 168 -23.88 12.49 3.63
C VAL A 168 -23.60 11.49 4.76
N GLY A 169 -22.51 10.72 4.65
CA GLY A 169 -22.11 9.76 5.67
C GLY A 169 -21.79 10.40 7.03
N LEU A 170 -21.19 11.58 7.05
CA LEU A 170 -20.90 12.34 8.28
C LEU A 170 -22.17 12.89 8.94
N VAL A 171 -23.17 13.32 8.15
CA VAL A 171 -24.49 13.69 8.69
C VAL A 171 -25.18 12.47 9.32
N ILE A 172 -25.13 11.31 8.68
CA ILE A 172 -25.63 10.06 9.27
C ILE A 172 -24.86 9.74 10.56
N THR A 173 -23.54 9.88 10.54
CA THR A 173 -22.67 9.67 11.70
C THR A 173 -23.06 10.57 12.86
N SER A 174 -23.38 11.84 12.62
CA SER A 174 -23.76 12.77 13.70
C SER A 174 -25.11 12.43 14.34
N ILE A 175 -26.08 11.98 13.54
CA ILE A 175 -27.39 11.52 14.04
C ILE A 175 -27.23 10.31 14.97
N PHE A 176 -26.41 9.32 14.57
CA PHE A 176 -26.20 8.11 15.36
C PHE A 176 -25.15 8.26 16.47
N PHE A 177 -24.40 9.36 16.51
CA PHE A 177 -23.28 9.53 17.43
C PHE A 177 -23.70 9.43 18.89
N ILE A 178 -24.71 10.20 19.32
CA ILE A 178 -25.15 10.26 20.72
C ILE A 178 -25.60 8.88 21.24
N PRO A 179 -26.55 8.17 20.60
CA PRO A 179 -26.98 6.87 21.10
C PRO A 179 -25.86 5.82 21.10
N ILE A 180 -24.99 5.80 20.08
CA ILE A 180 -23.85 4.88 20.02
C ILE A 180 -22.84 5.19 21.15
N ALA A 181 -22.51 6.46 21.36
CA ALA A 181 -21.58 6.88 22.40
C ALA A 181 -22.07 6.48 23.80
N ILE A 182 -23.36 6.67 24.09
CA ILE A 182 -23.97 6.24 25.36
C ILE A 182 -23.90 4.72 25.49
N ALA A 183 -24.29 3.97 24.45
CA ALA A 183 -24.26 2.50 24.48
C ALA A 183 -22.86 1.95 24.71
N ILE A 184 -21.82 2.51 24.05
CA ILE A 184 -20.42 2.13 24.25
C ILE A 184 -19.98 2.41 25.69
N LYS A 185 -20.32 3.58 26.24
CA LYS A 185 -19.91 3.98 27.60
C LYS A 185 -20.54 3.10 28.69
N ILE A 186 -21.77 2.62 28.47
CA ILE A 186 -22.46 1.71 29.38
C ILE A 186 -21.87 0.29 29.31
N ASP A 187 -21.58 -0.21 28.10
CA ASP A 187 -21.13 -1.59 27.87
C ASP A 187 -19.66 -1.82 28.27
N ASP A 188 -18.78 -0.85 27.98
CA ASP A 188 -17.36 -0.88 28.35
C ASP A 188 -16.86 0.55 28.58
N PRO A 189 -16.70 1.04 29.82
CA PRO A 189 -16.21 2.40 30.06
C PRO A 189 -14.86 2.67 29.38
N GLY A 190 -14.72 3.81 28.72
CA GLY A 190 -13.48 4.19 28.02
C GLY A 190 -13.70 5.09 26.80
N PRO A 191 -12.73 5.20 25.87
CA PRO A 191 -12.84 6.04 24.68
C PRO A 191 -13.98 5.62 23.75
N ILE A 192 -14.68 6.59 23.14
CA ILE A 192 -15.76 6.28 22.17
C ILE A 192 -15.17 5.81 20.84
N PHE A 193 -14.09 6.46 20.42
CA PHE A 193 -13.41 6.17 19.16
C PHE A 193 -12.24 5.22 19.36
N PHE A 194 -12.06 4.37 18.37
CA PHE A 194 -10.87 3.56 18.16
C PHE A 194 -10.11 4.11 16.95
N LYS A 195 -8.78 4.17 17.08
CA LYS A 195 -7.87 4.57 16.00
C LYS A 195 -6.88 3.44 15.73
N GLN A 196 -6.58 3.18 14.47
CA GLN A 196 -5.55 2.22 14.10
C GLN A 196 -4.76 2.70 12.89
N THR A 197 -3.45 2.47 12.90
CA THR A 197 -2.62 2.79 11.73
C THR A 197 -2.92 1.80 10.60
N ARG A 198 -3.07 2.34 9.40
CA ARG A 198 -3.30 1.62 8.14
C ARG A 198 -2.42 2.21 7.05
N CYS A 199 -2.19 1.43 6.00
CA CYS A 199 -1.51 1.87 4.79
C CYS A 199 -2.54 2.21 3.72
N GLY A 200 -2.36 3.34 3.06
CA GLY A 200 -3.19 3.82 1.96
C GLY A 200 -2.45 3.72 0.63
N TRP A 201 -2.77 4.64 -0.27
CA TRP A 201 -2.11 4.74 -1.58
C TRP A 201 -0.58 4.83 -1.45
N MET A 202 0.14 4.04 -2.24
CA MET A 202 1.60 3.86 -2.19
C MET A 202 2.14 3.37 -0.84
N GLY A 203 1.29 2.86 0.05
CA GLY A 203 1.69 2.46 1.39
C GLY A 203 1.73 3.60 2.41
N LYS A 204 1.30 4.82 2.05
CA LYS A 204 1.25 5.97 2.97
C LYS A 204 0.45 5.63 4.22
N ARG A 205 1.05 5.83 5.40
CA ARG A 205 0.39 5.56 6.68
C ARG A 205 -0.67 6.62 7.01
N PHE A 206 -1.82 6.18 7.51
CA PHE A 206 -2.89 7.04 8.03
C PHE A 206 -3.62 6.38 9.19
N ALA A 207 -4.34 7.16 9.99
CA ALA A 207 -5.14 6.65 11.10
C ALA A 207 -6.58 6.40 10.66
N ILE A 208 -7.03 5.15 10.64
CA ILE A 208 -8.43 4.80 10.38
C ILE A 208 -9.26 5.01 11.65
N TRP A 209 -10.42 5.67 11.51
CA TRP A 209 -11.32 5.95 12.64
C TRP A 209 -12.51 5.01 12.66
N LYS A 210 -12.82 4.48 13.83
CA LYS A 210 -14.00 3.64 14.06
C LYS A 210 -14.65 3.99 15.39
N PHE A 211 -15.92 3.65 15.57
CA PHE A 211 -16.44 3.51 16.92
C PHE A 211 -15.83 2.28 17.57
N ARG A 212 -15.50 2.37 18.85
CA ARG A 212 -14.92 1.25 19.58
C ARG A 212 -15.95 0.13 19.70
N SER A 213 -15.63 -1.03 19.11
CA SER A 213 -16.44 -2.25 19.16
C SER A 213 -15.77 -3.40 19.94
N MET A 214 -14.61 -3.13 20.54
CA MET A 214 -13.85 -4.08 21.35
C MET A 214 -13.46 -3.45 22.70
N CYS A 215 -13.15 -4.29 23.70
CA CYS A 215 -12.70 -3.83 25.01
C CYS A 215 -11.42 -2.96 24.92
N VAL A 216 -11.19 -2.09 25.91
CA VAL A 216 -10.04 -1.15 25.94
C VAL A 216 -8.69 -1.85 25.68
N ASP A 217 -8.51 -3.05 26.24
CA ASP A 217 -7.26 -3.83 26.19
C ASP A 217 -7.19 -4.84 25.03
N ALA A 218 -8.06 -4.68 24.02
CA ALA A 218 -8.18 -5.63 22.91
C ALA A 218 -6.88 -5.84 22.11
N GLU A 219 -6.09 -4.79 21.87
CA GLU A 219 -4.83 -4.93 21.14
C GLU A 219 -3.80 -5.74 21.95
N ALA A 220 -3.74 -5.55 23.28
CA ALA A 220 -2.84 -6.31 24.16
C ALA A 220 -3.21 -7.81 24.20
N LYS A 221 -4.50 -8.14 24.05
CA LYS A 221 -5.01 -9.52 24.01
C LYS A 221 -4.88 -10.18 22.63
N LYS A 222 -4.50 -9.44 21.58
CA LYS A 222 -4.51 -9.95 20.19
C LYS A 222 -3.62 -11.19 20.00
N SER A 223 -2.43 -11.18 20.61
CA SER A 223 -1.46 -12.29 20.51
C SER A 223 -1.95 -13.59 21.15
N GLN A 224 -2.93 -13.52 22.06
CA GLN A 224 -3.49 -14.66 22.78
C GLN A 224 -4.63 -15.33 21.99
N ILE A 225 -5.04 -14.76 20.85
CA ILE A 225 -6.18 -15.23 20.06
C ILE A 225 -5.69 -15.89 18.79
N LYS A 226 -6.13 -17.13 18.56
CA LYS A 226 -5.79 -17.89 17.37
C LYS A 226 -6.34 -17.21 16.11
N ASN A 227 -5.49 -16.97 15.13
CA ASN A 227 -5.89 -16.55 13.79
C ASN A 227 -6.55 -17.74 13.06
N GLN A 228 -7.72 -17.54 12.45
CA GLN A 228 -8.48 -18.59 11.75
C GLN A 228 -8.27 -18.58 10.23
N VAL A 229 -7.49 -17.62 9.72
CA VAL A 229 -7.15 -17.51 8.30
C VAL A 229 -5.65 -17.65 8.12
N GLU A 230 -5.24 -18.16 6.96
CA GLU A 230 -3.85 -18.23 6.54
C GLU A 230 -3.41 -16.90 5.88
N GLY A 231 -2.14 -16.56 6.03
CA GLY A 231 -1.54 -15.36 5.42
C GLY A 231 -1.47 -14.14 6.35
N ALA A 232 -1.30 -12.97 5.75
CA ALA A 232 -0.88 -11.77 6.48
C ALA A 232 -1.99 -11.11 7.33
N PHE A 233 -3.27 -11.41 7.09
CA PHE A 233 -4.40 -10.76 7.75
C PHE A 233 -4.97 -11.57 8.93
N PHE A 234 -5.61 -10.89 9.88
CA PHE A 234 -6.20 -11.50 11.06
C PHE A 234 -7.72 -11.62 10.92
N LYS A 235 -8.27 -12.80 11.22
CA LYS A 235 -9.72 -13.05 11.33
C LYS A 235 -10.00 -14.11 12.41
N ASN A 236 -11.00 -13.85 13.24
CA ASN A 236 -11.52 -14.82 14.20
C ASN A 236 -13.02 -14.57 14.38
N ASP A 237 -13.83 -15.57 14.04
CA ASP A 237 -15.30 -15.50 14.04
C ASP A 237 -15.89 -15.38 15.47
N HIS A 238 -15.15 -15.78 16.51
CA HIS A 238 -15.59 -15.73 17.90
C HIS A 238 -14.58 -14.96 18.75
N ASP A 239 -14.21 -13.77 18.27
CA ASP A 239 -13.22 -12.94 18.95
C ASP A 239 -13.74 -12.47 20.33
N PRO A 240 -13.13 -12.92 21.44
CA PRO A 240 -13.62 -12.65 22.80
C PRO A 240 -13.47 -11.17 23.20
N ARG A 241 -12.75 -10.37 22.41
CA ARG A 241 -12.53 -8.95 22.67
C ARG A 241 -13.71 -8.08 22.26
N ILE A 242 -14.65 -8.60 21.46
CA ILE A 242 -15.80 -7.85 20.97
C ILE A 242 -16.84 -7.71 22.10
N THR A 243 -17.24 -6.48 22.40
CA THR A 243 -18.25 -6.20 23.44
C THR A 243 -19.66 -6.53 22.96
N LYS A 244 -20.69 -6.50 23.84
CA LYS A 244 -22.07 -6.83 23.44
C LYS A 244 -22.62 -5.80 22.45
N VAL A 245 -22.41 -4.51 22.74
CA VAL A 245 -22.71 -3.40 21.82
C VAL A 245 -21.81 -3.49 20.59
N GLY A 246 -20.55 -3.86 20.75
CA GLY A 246 -19.60 -4.07 19.66
C GLY A 246 -20.09 -5.08 18.61
N LYS A 247 -20.70 -6.20 19.03
CA LYS A 247 -21.32 -7.17 18.13
C LYS A 247 -22.44 -6.55 17.29
N LEU A 248 -23.29 -5.71 17.89
CA LEU A 248 -24.34 -5.01 17.16
C LEU A 248 -23.77 -4.02 16.15
N LEU A 249 -22.78 -3.21 16.57
CA LEU A 249 -22.16 -2.21 15.72
C LEU A 249 -21.48 -2.85 14.50
N ARG A 250 -20.74 -3.96 14.69
CA ARG A 250 -20.09 -4.69 13.59
C ARG A 250 -21.08 -5.35 12.65
N ARG A 251 -22.13 -5.97 13.19
CA ARG A 251 -23.19 -6.60 12.38
C ARG A 251 -23.90 -5.59 11.48
N THR A 252 -24.09 -4.36 11.96
CA THR A 252 -24.75 -3.27 11.24
C THR A 252 -23.76 -2.37 10.47
N SER A 253 -22.45 -2.63 10.58
CA SER A 253 -21.35 -1.77 10.09
C SER A 253 -21.40 -0.32 10.62
N LEU A 254 -22.14 -0.07 11.69
CA LEU A 254 -22.22 1.25 12.32
C LEU A 254 -20.87 1.66 12.92
N ASP A 255 -20.02 0.71 13.31
CA ASP A 255 -18.68 1.02 13.81
C ASP A 255 -17.77 1.67 12.77
N GLU A 256 -18.08 1.54 11.47
CA GLU A 256 -17.28 2.07 10.37
C GLU A 256 -17.68 3.50 9.97
N LEU A 257 -18.79 4.04 10.48
CA LEU A 257 -19.27 5.39 10.16
C LEU A 257 -18.21 6.50 10.33
N PRO A 258 -17.36 6.51 11.37
CA PRO A 258 -16.33 7.54 11.50
C PRO A 258 -15.31 7.56 10.35
N GLN A 259 -15.20 6.49 9.54
CA GLN A 259 -14.31 6.45 8.38
C GLN A 259 -14.73 7.41 7.27
N PHE A 260 -15.97 7.92 7.25
CA PHE A 260 -16.35 8.99 6.33
C PHE A 260 -15.47 10.24 6.51
N TRP A 261 -14.92 10.46 7.70
CA TRP A 261 -13.91 11.49 7.93
C TRP A 261 -12.61 11.23 7.17
N ASN A 262 -12.14 9.98 7.11
CA ASN A 262 -10.97 9.59 6.33
C ASN A 262 -11.20 9.77 4.82
N VAL A 263 -12.43 9.49 4.35
CA VAL A 263 -12.83 9.76 2.96
C VAL A 263 -12.83 11.27 2.68
N LEU A 264 -13.40 12.08 3.56
CA LEU A 264 -13.40 13.54 3.41
C LEU A 264 -11.98 14.12 3.40
N LYS A 265 -11.07 13.62 4.23
CA LYS A 265 -9.65 14.00 4.22
C LYS A 265 -8.89 13.55 2.97
N GLY A 266 -9.44 12.58 2.22
CA GLY A 266 -8.82 12.01 1.03
C GLY A 266 -7.77 10.93 1.31
N GLU A 267 -7.69 10.43 2.55
CA GLU A 267 -6.88 9.27 2.93
C GLU A 267 -7.51 7.96 2.40
N MET A 268 -8.84 7.94 2.36
CA MET A 268 -9.66 6.87 1.80
C MET A 268 -10.56 7.41 0.68
N SER A 269 -11.22 6.49 -0.01
CA SER A 269 -12.29 6.72 -0.97
C SER A 269 -13.54 5.96 -0.51
N LEU A 270 -14.72 6.26 -1.06
CA LEU A 270 -15.92 5.45 -0.80
C LEU A 270 -15.73 4.02 -1.31
N VAL A 271 -15.12 3.89 -2.49
CA VAL A 271 -14.82 2.61 -3.14
C VAL A 271 -13.33 2.48 -3.42
N GLY A 272 -12.73 1.36 -3.06
CA GLY A 272 -11.30 1.12 -3.16
C GLY A 272 -10.91 -0.24 -2.60
N THR A 273 -9.61 -0.48 -2.48
CA THR A 273 -9.08 -1.73 -1.89
C THR A 273 -9.20 -1.72 -0.37
N ARG A 274 -9.09 -2.89 0.27
CA ARG A 274 -9.07 -2.95 1.75
C ARG A 274 -7.80 -2.24 2.28
N PRO A 275 -7.90 -1.33 3.27
CA PRO A 275 -6.71 -0.75 3.91
C PRO A 275 -5.98 -1.81 4.76
N PRO A 276 -4.75 -2.23 4.43
CA PRO A 276 -3.98 -3.14 5.26
C PRO A 276 -3.31 -2.43 6.45
N THR A 277 -2.99 -3.19 7.47
CA THR A 277 -2.08 -2.82 8.57
C THR A 277 -0.64 -2.69 8.06
N PRO A 278 0.22 -1.91 8.73
CA PRO A 278 1.66 -1.91 8.47
C PRO A 278 2.27 -3.32 8.54
N ASP A 279 1.89 -4.12 9.54
CA ASP A 279 2.38 -5.50 9.72
C ASP A 279 1.99 -6.42 8.55
N GLU A 280 0.81 -6.20 7.95
CA GLU A 280 0.41 -6.91 6.72
C GLU A 280 1.36 -6.54 5.58
N VAL A 281 1.56 -5.24 5.32
CA VAL A 281 2.40 -4.75 4.21
C VAL A 281 3.86 -5.18 4.36
N GLU A 282 4.38 -5.27 5.58
CA GLU A 282 5.74 -5.74 5.83
C GLU A 282 5.97 -7.19 5.40
N ARG A 283 4.93 -8.01 5.35
CA ARG A 283 4.98 -9.41 4.89
C ARG A 283 4.67 -9.59 3.41
N TYR A 284 4.43 -8.50 2.67
CA TYR A 284 4.04 -8.60 1.27
C TYR A 284 5.21 -8.98 0.38
N GLU A 285 4.93 -9.91 -0.54
CA GLU A 285 5.78 -10.10 -1.71
C GLU A 285 5.59 -8.95 -2.70
N VAL A 286 6.60 -8.70 -3.54
CA VAL A 286 6.63 -7.56 -4.47
C VAL A 286 5.35 -7.43 -5.31
N PRO A 287 4.78 -8.50 -5.90
CA PRO A 287 3.54 -8.37 -6.68
C PRO A 287 2.32 -8.00 -5.84
N GLU A 288 2.32 -8.34 -4.56
CA GLU A 288 1.20 -8.10 -3.65
C GLU A 288 1.10 -6.62 -3.27
N TRP A 289 2.20 -5.87 -3.35
CA TRP A 289 2.21 -4.43 -3.16
C TRP A 289 1.30 -3.69 -4.15
N GLN A 290 1.14 -4.20 -5.39
CA GLN A 290 0.33 -3.59 -6.44
C GLN A 290 -1.09 -3.21 -5.99
N ARG A 291 -1.66 -3.90 -5.01
CA ARG A 291 -2.97 -3.54 -4.42
C ARG A 291 -3.01 -2.13 -3.80
N LEU A 292 -1.85 -1.53 -3.52
CA LEU A 292 -1.65 -0.19 -2.96
C LEU A 292 -1.55 0.92 -4.03
N ASP A 293 -1.69 0.59 -5.33
CA ASP A 293 -1.69 1.58 -6.41
C ASP A 293 -2.95 2.47 -6.45
N VAL A 294 -3.96 2.13 -5.63
CA VAL A 294 -5.19 2.90 -5.47
C VAL A 294 -5.44 3.30 -4.02
N LYS A 295 -6.27 4.31 -3.80
CA LYS A 295 -6.74 4.65 -2.46
C LYS A 295 -7.58 3.50 -1.88
N PRO A 296 -7.41 3.18 -0.58
CA PRO A 296 -8.29 2.22 0.08
C PRO A 296 -9.73 2.76 0.14
N GLY A 297 -10.68 1.83 0.19
CA GLY A 297 -12.12 2.10 0.18
C GLY A 297 -12.82 1.75 1.48
N MET A 298 -13.91 2.45 1.80
CA MET A 298 -14.88 1.96 2.78
C MET A 298 -15.55 0.67 2.29
N THR A 299 -15.91 0.63 0.99
CA THR A 299 -16.31 -0.57 0.28
C THR A 299 -15.39 -0.90 -0.89
N GLY A 300 -15.58 -2.07 -1.48
CA GLY A 300 -14.73 -2.62 -2.53
C GLY A 300 -15.25 -3.95 -3.02
N GLU A 301 -14.58 -4.50 -4.02
CA GLU A 301 -14.96 -5.77 -4.63
C GLU A 301 -14.87 -6.94 -3.62
N TRP A 302 -13.86 -6.91 -2.74
CA TRP A 302 -13.75 -7.77 -1.57
C TRP A 302 -14.99 -7.73 -0.67
N GLN A 303 -15.43 -6.52 -0.27
CA GLN A 303 -16.56 -6.34 0.64
C GLN A 303 -17.85 -6.90 0.04
N VAL A 304 -18.05 -6.71 -1.27
CA VAL A 304 -19.27 -7.11 -1.98
C VAL A 304 -19.32 -8.60 -2.30
N LYS A 305 -18.18 -9.23 -2.64
CA LYS A 305 -18.11 -10.66 -3.00
C LYS A 305 -17.99 -11.61 -1.79
N GLY A 306 -17.99 -11.08 -0.57
CA GLY A 306 -18.28 -11.84 0.66
C GLY A 306 -17.15 -11.77 1.70
N ARG A 307 -17.31 -10.90 2.70
CA ARG A 307 -16.43 -10.79 3.89
C ARG A 307 -16.25 -12.13 4.65
N SER A 308 -17.25 -13.01 4.60
CA SER A 308 -17.28 -14.29 5.32
C SER A 308 -16.73 -15.47 4.52
N GLN A 309 -16.85 -15.45 3.18
CA GLN A 309 -16.52 -16.60 2.33
C GLN A 309 -15.07 -16.65 1.90
N VAL A 310 -14.36 -15.53 1.93
CA VAL A 310 -12.96 -15.52 1.54
C VAL A 310 -12.08 -16.02 2.68
N ARG A 311 -11.30 -17.07 2.39
CA ARG A 311 -10.51 -17.83 3.36
C ARG A 311 -9.01 -17.66 3.20
N SER A 312 -8.55 -17.11 2.08
CA SER A 312 -7.13 -16.93 1.77
C SER A 312 -6.80 -15.46 1.52
N PHE A 313 -5.54 -15.09 1.81
CA PHE A 313 -5.04 -13.75 1.56
C PHE A 313 -4.91 -13.48 0.06
N GLU A 314 -4.60 -14.51 -0.72
CA GLU A 314 -4.49 -14.47 -2.18
C GLU A 314 -5.81 -14.08 -2.85
N ASP A 315 -6.94 -14.55 -2.31
CA ASP A 315 -8.25 -14.13 -2.81
C ASP A 315 -8.52 -12.64 -2.52
N VAL A 316 -8.01 -12.09 -1.41
CA VAL A 316 -8.07 -10.64 -1.14
C VAL A 316 -7.38 -9.88 -2.25
N ILE A 317 -6.11 -10.24 -2.51
CA ILE A 317 -5.29 -9.59 -3.51
C ILE A 317 -5.95 -9.69 -4.88
N ARG A 318 -6.45 -10.88 -5.25
CA ARG A 318 -7.12 -11.09 -6.53
C ARG A 318 -8.32 -10.17 -6.71
N LEU A 319 -9.17 -10.03 -5.69
CA LEU A 319 -10.35 -9.14 -5.76
C LEU A 319 -9.95 -7.66 -5.80
N ASP A 320 -8.91 -7.27 -5.07
CA ASP A 320 -8.38 -5.90 -5.12
C ASP A 320 -7.80 -5.56 -6.50
N LEU A 321 -7.00 -6.45 -7.10
CA LEU A 321 -6.45 -6.25 -8.44
C LEU A 321 -7.54 -6.30 -9.51
N GLN A 322 -8.56 -7.12 -9.32
CA GLN A 322 -9.73 -7.15 -10.20
C GLN A 322 -10.50 -5.81 -10.14
N TYR A 323 -10.61 -5.20 -8.97
CA TYR A 323 -11.21 -3.87 -8.82
C TYR A 323 -10.42 -2.82 -9.61
N GLN A 324 -9.10 -2.79 -9.43
CA GLN A 324 -8.23 -1.86 -10.16
C GLN A 324 -8.40 -2.01 -11.68
N LYS A 325 -8.28 -3.24 -12.18
CA LYS A 325 -8.40 -3.54 -13.61
C LYS A 325 -9.75 -3.11 -14.22
N ASN A 326 -10.85 -3.29 -13.49
CA ASN A 326 -12.19 -3.00 -13.99
C ASN A 326 -12.72 -1.62 -13.57
N TRP A 327 -11.85 -0.79 -12.99
CA TRP A 327 -12.28 0.47 -12.42
C TRP A 327 -12.94 1.38 -13.46
N SER A 328 -14.12 1.88 -13.09
CA SER A 328 -14.81 2.98 -13.76
C SER A 328 -15.74 3.63 -12.74
N LEU A 329 -16.17 4.88 -13.01
CA LEU A 329 -17.15 5.56 -12.15
C LEU A 329 -18.46 4.76 -12.01
N VAL A 330 -18.91 4.14 -13.11
CA VAL A 330 -20.10 3.27 -13.10
C VAL A 330 -19.86 2.03 -12.25
N TYR A 331 -18.65 1.46 -12.27
CA TYR A 331 -18.32 0.31 -11.44
C TYR A 331 -18.30 0.66 -9.95
N ASP A 332 -17.75 1.82 -9.59
CA ASP A 332 -17.80 2.34 -8.21
C ASP A 332 -19.26 2.48 -7.73
N LEU A 333 -20.13 3.11 -8.53
CA LEU A 333 -21.55 3.25 -8.20
C LEU A 333 -22.24 1.89 -8.03
N LYS A 334 -21.94 0.91 -8.89
CA LYS A 334 -22.45 -0.47 -8.74
C LYS A 334 -22.00 -1.10 -7.43
N LEU A 335 -20.74 -0.91 -7.03
CA LEU A 335 -20.22 -1.46 -5.76
C LEU A 335 -20.87 -0.79 -4.55
N ILE A 336 -21.08 0.53 -4.58
CA ILE A 336 -21.80 1.26 -3.52
C ILE A 336 -23.23 0.69 -3.37
N LEU A 337 -23.98 0.59 -4.47
CA LEU A 337 -25.35 0.06 -4.45
C LEU A 337 -25.39 -1.38 -3.94
N LYS A 338 -24.49 -2.25 -4.41
CA LYS A 338 -24.40 -3.62 -3.90
C LYS A 338 -24.10 -3.66 -2.40
N THR A 339 -23.24 -2.79 -1.91
CA THR A 339 -22.91 -2.70 -0.47
C THR A 339 -24.14 -2.34 0.34
N ILE A 340 -24.91 -1.34 -0.10
CA ILE A 340 -26.16 -0.92 0.55
C ILE A 340 -27.14 -2.10 0.58
N THR A 341 -27.33 -2.80 -0.53
CA THR A 341 -28.23 -3.97 -0.61
C THR A 341 -27.79 -5.08 0.34
N ILE A 342 -26.48 -5.35 0.45
CA ILE A 342 -25.91 -6.36 1.35
C ILE A 342 -26.19 -6.02 2.82
N LEU A 343 -26.10 -4.74 3.21
CA LEU A 343 -26.41 -4.31 4.60
C LEU A 343 -27.87 -4.55 4.99
N PHE A 344 -28.80 -4.56 4.02
CA PHE A 344 -30.21 -4.85 4.26
C PHE A 344 -30.54 -6.37 4.28
N HIS A 345 -29.63 -7.24 3.83
CA HIS A 345 -29.83 -8.69 3.89
C HIS A 345 -29.32 -9.27 5.22
N LYS A 346 -30.23 -9.90 5.99
CA LYS A 346 -30.03 -10.37 7.38
C LYS A 346 -28.83 -11.32 7.62
N ASN A 347 -28.23 -11.91 6.58
CA ASN A 347 -27.18 -12.93 6.67
C ASN A 347 -25.77 -12.43 6.28
N SER A 348 -25.58 -11.12 6.10
CA SER A 348 -24.34 -10.58 5.52
C SER A 348 -23.45 -9.81 6.51
N GLY A 349 -23.79 -9.80 7.80
CA GLY A 349 -22.94 -9.20 8.84
C GLY A 349 -21.55 -9.85 8.86
N ALA A 350 -20.52 -9.03 9.08
CA ALA A 350 -19.21 -9.54 9.47
C ALA A 350 -19.37 -10.29 10.80
N VAL A 351 -18.98 -11.56 10.81
CA VAL A 351 -18.72 -12.30 12.05
C VAL A 351 -17.35 -11.86 12.55
#